data_AF-A0AAW1TW60-F1
#
_entry.id   AF-A0AAW1TW60-F1
#
_cell.length_a   1.000
_cell.length_b   1.000
_cell.length_c   1.000
_cell.angle_alpha   90.00
_cell.angle_beta   90.00
_cell.angle_gamma   90.00
#
_symmetry.space_group_name_H-M   'P 1'
#
loop_
_entity.id
_entity.type
_entity.pdbx_description
1 polymer ?
#
loop_
_entity_poly.entity_id
_entity_poly.type
_entity_poly.pdbx_seq_one_letter_code
_entity_poly.pdbx_strand_id
1 'polypeptide(L)'
;MRRFQPAQSYWASNQDSKFGSELIAVIVKNNCYISNNGESTRILRPPENISVIDLTITESSFFPFVDNWKAETISLGSDHFPIRFTIKSRDILQRNIISSPKFNIRKPD
;
A
#
# COMPACT_ATOMS: atom_id res chain seq x y z
N MET A 1 12.83 -8.42 -6.73
CA MET A 1 11.61 -9.01 -7.32
C MET A 1 11.27 -10.26 -6.52
N ARG A 2 10.36 -10.17 -5.52
CA ARG A 2 9.91 -11.38 -4.80
C ARG A 2 8.75 -11.98 -5.57
N ARG A 3 8.96 -13.19 -6.11
CA ARG A 3 7.90 -14.03 -6.68
C ARG A 3 6.98 -14.50 -5.56
N PHE A 4 5.70 -14.59 -5.88
CA PHE A 4 4.68 -15.29 -5.10
C PHE A 4 5.22 -16.66 -4.64
N GLN A 5 5.27 -16.89 -3.33
CA GLN A 5 5.54 -18.19 -2.74
C GLN A 5 4.23 -18.76 -2.20
N PRO A 6 3.72 -19.86 -2.76
CA PRO A 6 2.38 -20.39 -2.44
C PRO A 6 2.23 -20.98 -1.03
N ALA A 7 3.28 -20.97 -0.21
CA ALA A 7 3.24 -21.47 1.17
C ALA A 7 3.18 -20.36 2.23
N GLN A 8 3.27 -19.09 1.82
CA GLN A 8 3.21 -17.94 2.71
C GLN A 8 1.95 -17.17 2.30
N SER A 9 0.98 -17.01 3.20
CA SER A 9 -0.27 -16.33 2.85
C SER A 9 0.04 -14.97 2.22
N TYR A 10 -0.88 -14.54 1.35
CA TYR A 10 -0.66 -13.42 0.44
C TYR A 10 -0.24 -12.09 1.08
N TRP A 11 -0.38 -11.96 2.39
CA TRP A 11 0.12 -10.83 3.20
C TRP A 11 0.59 -11.25 4.61
N ALA A 12 1.02 -12.50 4.78
CA ALA A 12 1.46 -13.10 6.06
C ALA A 12 0.39 -13.22 7.17
N SER A 13 -0.90 -13.23 6.82
CA SER A 13 -1.94 -13.85 7.65
C SER A 13 -1.62 -15.32 7.96
N ASN A 14 -1.81 -15.79 9.19
CA ASN A 14 -1.61 -17.20 9.54
C ASN A 14 -2.75 -18.13 9.09
N GLN A 15 -3.76 -17.60 8.40
CA GLN A 15 -4.92 -18.39 7.95
C GLN A 15 -5.37 -17.96 6.55
N ASP A 16 -5.58 -18.95 5.69
CA ASP A 16 -6.29 -18.79 4.42
C ASP A 16 -7.79 -18.94 4.68
N SER A 17 -8.53 -17.84 4.58
CA SER A 17 -9.99 -17.82 4.69
C SER A 17 -10.62 -17.69 3.30
N LYS A 18 -11.88 -18.17 3.15
CA LYS A 18 -12.67 -17.98 1.92
C LYS A 18 -12.69 -16.51 1.48
N PHE A 19 -12.86 -15.61 2.44
CA PHE A 19 -12.81 -14.17 2.22
C PHE A 19 -11.44 -13.73 1.69
N GLY A 20 -10.35 -14.21 2.26
CA GLY A 20 -9.00 -13.91 1.79
C GLY A 20 -8.77 -14.35 0.34
N SER A 21 -9.24 -15.54 -0.03
CA SER A 21 -9.16 -16.03 -1.41
C SER A 21 -9.98 -15.18 -2.39
N GLU A 22 -11.20 -14.78 -2.01
CA GLU A 22 -12.05 -13.90 -2.82
C GLU A 22 -11.43 -12.51 -3.00
N LEU A 23 -10.88 -11.94 -1.92
CA LEU A 23 -10.17 -10.65 -1.97
C LEU A 23 -8.96 -10.71 -2.91
N ILE A 24 -8.18 -11.79 -2.86
CA ILE A 24 -7.06 -11.99 -3.78
C ILE A 24 -7.52 -12.10 -5.23
N ALA A 25 -8.61 -12.81 -5.49
CA ALA A 25 -9.19 -12.88 -6.84
C ALA A 25 -9.55 -11.48 -7.36
N VAL A 26 -10.12 -10.61 -6.51
CA VAL A 26 -10.43 -9.21 -6.86
C VAL A 26 -9.16 -8.40 -7.11
N ILE A 27 -8.14 -8.52 -6.26
CA ILE A 27 -6.87 -7.80 -6.41
C ILE A 27 -6.18 -8.17 -7.73
N VAL A 28 -6.11 -9.47 -8.04
CA VAL A 28 -5.51 -9.97 -9.28
C VAL A 28 -6.32 -9.53 -10.50
N LYS A 29 -7.66 -9.62 -10.44
CA LYS A 29 -8.55 -9.18 -11.53
C LYS A 29 -8.37 -7.70 -11.87
N ASN A 30 -8.04 -6.86 -10.88
CA ASN A 30 -7.86 -5.42 -11.06
C ASN A 30 -6.41 -5.01 -11.30
N ASN A 31 -5.49 -5.96 -11.53
CA ASN A 31 -4.07 -5.67 -11.74
C ASN A 31 -3.48 -4.80 -10.60
N CYS A 32 -3.76 -5.21 -9.37
CA CYS A 32 -3.22 -4.61 -8.16
C CYS A 32 -2.27 -5.60 -7.44
N TYR A 33 -1.44 -5.05 -6.55
CA TYR A 33 -0.56 -5.79 -5.67
C TYR A 33 -0.78 -5.37 -4.22
N ILE A 34 -0.47 -6.30 -3.32
CA ILE A 34 -0.38 -6.02 -1.89
C ILE A 34 1.07 -5.61 -1.57
N SER A 35 1.20 -4.48 -0.89
CA SER A 35 2.49 -3.90 -0.49
C SER A 35 2.94 -4.31 0.91
N ASN A 36 2.11 -5.00 1.67
CA ASN A 36 2.45 -5.52 3.00
C ASN A 36 3.70 -6.41 2.96
N ASN A 37 4.58 -6.26 3.95
CA ASN A 37 5.80 -7.07 4.09
C ASN A 37 5.66 -8.21 5.12
N GLY A 38 4.50 -8.32 5.76
CA GLY A 38 4.17 -9.32 6.79
C GLY A 38 4.36 -8.86 8.24
N GLU A 39 4.77 -7.61 8.48
CA GLU A 39 4.72 -7.02 9.82
C GLU A 39 3.27 -6.92 10.32
N SER A 40 3.10 -7.08 11.63
CA SER A 40 1.78 -7.06 12.26
C SER A 40 1.17 -5.69 12.27
N THR A 41 -0.11 -5.66 11.95
CA THR A 41 -0.89 -4.42 11.95
C THR A 41 -1.86 -4.35 13.13
N ARG A 42 -1.89 -5.37 14.00
CA ARG A 42 -2.81 -5.40 15.14
C ARG A 42 -2.30 -6.23 16.32
N ILE A 43 -2.44 -5.67 17.52
CA ILE A 43 -2.30 -6.39 18.79
C ILE A 43 -3.61 -7.10 19.09
N LEU A 44 -3.59 -8.43 19.05
CA LEU A 44 -4.64 -9.22 19.68
C LEU A 44 -4.27 -9.40 21.16
N ARG A 45 -5.24 -9.19 22.06
CA ARG A 45 -5.06 -9.50 23.48
C ARG A 45 -4.76 -11.00 23.61
N PRO A 46 -3.92 -11.43 24.57
CA PRO A 46 -3.69 -12.86 24.81
C PRO A 46 -5.03 -13.62 24.93
N PRO A 47 -5.17 -14.81 24.31
CA PRO A 47 -4.10 -15.75 23.97
C PRO A 47 -3.75 -15.83 22.47
N GLU A 48 -4.31 -14.97 21.61
CA GLU A 48 -4.22 -15.16 20.16
C GLU A 48 -3.25 -14.21 19.47
N ASN A 49 -2.55 -14.79 18.50
CA ASN A 49 -1.35 -14.29 17.86
C ASN A 49 -1.51 -12.93 17.17
N ILE A 50 -0.41 -12.19 17.14
CA ILE A 50 -0.08 -11.13 16.18
C ILE A 50 -0.76 -11.35 14.82
N SER A 51 -1.57 -10.38 14.36
CA SER A 51 -2.32 -10.50 13.09
C SER A 51 -1.93 -9.42 12.08
N VAL A 52 -2.05 -9.76 10.79
CA VAL A 52 -1.84 -8.86 9.65
C VAL A 52 -3.17 -8.75 8.91
N ILE A 53 -4.03 -7.82 9.36
CA ILE A 53 -5.39 -7.67 8.79
C ILE A 53 -5.55 -6.39 7.99
N ASP A 54 -4.80 -5.34 8.34
CA ASP A 54 -4.78 -4.10 7.56
C ASP A 54 -3.90 -4.26 6.32
N LEU A 55 -4.42 -3.86 5.17
CA LEU A 55 -3.79 -4.05 3.87
C LEU A 55 -3.46 -2.72 3.20
N THR A 56 -2.30 -2.67 2.56
CA THR A 56 -1.94 -1.63 1.59
C THR A 56 -1.97 -2.26 0.20
N ILE A 57 -2.93 -1.84 -0.62
CA ILE A 57 -3.13 -2.33 -1.99
C ILE A 57 -2.79 -1.19 -2.94
N THR A 58 -2.00 -1.51 -3.97
CA THR A 58 -1.52 -0.54 -4.95
C THR A 58 -1.69 -1.11 -6.35
N GLU A 59 -2.01 -0.26 -7.33
CA GLU A 59 -2.00 -0.67 -8.75
C GLU A 59 -0.60 -1.13 -9.17
N SER A 60 -0.51 -2.10 -10.09
CA SER A 60 0.74 -2.59 -10.66
C SER A 60 1.68 -1.49 -11.17
N SER A 61 1.13 -0.45 -11.79
CA SER A 61 1.90 0.68 -12.31
C SER A 61 2.52 1.52 -11.19
N PHE A 62 1.89 1.56 -10.01
CA PHE A 62 2.31 2.36 -8.86
C PHE A 62 3.16 1.59 -7.84
N PHE A 63 3.09 0.26 -7.85
CA PHE A 63 3.80 -0.60 -6.90
C PHE A 63 5.32 -0.30 -6.78
N PRO A 64 6.08 -0.04 -7.87
CA PRO A 64 7.51 0.27 -7.77
C PRO A 64 7.84 1.58 -7.03
N PHE A 65 6.85 2.45 -6.83
CA PHE A 65 7.04 3.72 -6.12
C PHE A 65 6.75 3.59 -4.62
N VAL A 66 6.05 2.54 -4.19
CA VAL A 66 5.83 2.30 -2.76
C VAL A 66 7.12 1.73 -2.16
N ASP A 67 7.66 2.41 -1.17
CA ASP A 67 8.91 2.03 -0.50
C ASP A 67 8.83 2.25 1.01
N ASN A 68 9.74 1.64 1.76
CA ASN A 68 9.81 1.77 3.23
C ASN A 68 8.49 1.44 3.94
N TRP A 69 7.74 0.46 3.42
CA TRP A 69 6.53 -0.03 4.06
C TRP A 69 6.88 -0.66 5.42
N LYS A 70 6.18 -0.25 6.47
CA LYS A 70 6.40 -0.67 7.85
C LYS A 70 5.11 -0.57 8.66
N ALA A 71 4.89 -1.50 9.58
CA ALA A 71 3.91 -1.30 10.65
C ALA A 71 4.60 -0.69 11.88
N GLU A 72 4.06 0.40 12.40
CA GLU A 72 4.60 1.08 13.57
C GLU A 72 4.32 0.25 14.84
N THR A 73 5.22 0.29 15.81
CA THR A 73 5.08 -0.52 17.04
C THR A 73 4.29 0.18 18.15
N ILE A 74 3.89 1.44 17.94
CA ILE A 74 3.12 2.23 18.89
C ILE A 74 1.70 2.33 18.37
N SER A 75 0.74 1.74 19.10
CA SER A 75 -0.67 1.68 18.68
C SER A 75 -1.45 2.97 18.96
N LEU A 76 -0.86 3.95 19.66
CA LEU A 76 -1.49 5.23 19.99
C LEU A 76 -2.86 5.10 20.68
N GLY A 77 -3.04 4.06 21.51
CA GLY A 77 -4.28 3.79 22.22
C GLY A 77 -5.32 2.98 21.42
N SER A 78 -4.98 2.55 20.21
CA SER A 78 -5.75 1.58 19.41
C SER A 78 -5.29 0.14 19.66
N ASP A 79 -6.07 -0.85 19.23
CA ASP A 79 -5.61 -2.23 19.05
C ASP A 79 -4.88 -2.44 17.71
N HIS A 80 -4.95 -1.46 16.79
CA HIS A 80 -4.23 -1.46 15.52
C HIS A 80 -2.92 -0.66 15.58
N PHE A 81 -1.95 -1.12 14.79
CA PHE A 81 -0.67 -0.46 14.55
C PHE A 81 -0.76 0.38 13.26
N PRO A 82 -0.39 1.68 13.31
CA PRO A 82 -0.34 2.51 12.11
C PRO A 82 0.61 1.92 11.06
N ILE A 83 0.20 1.95 9.79
CA ILE A 83 1.08 1.60 8.67
C ILE A 83 1.73 2.88 8.14
N ARG A 84 3.05 2.86 7.97
CA ARG A 84 3.82 3.91 7.32
C ARG A 84 4.49 3.36 6.07
N PHE A 85 4.41 4.11 4.99
CA PHE A 85 5.20 3.88 3.78
C PHE A 85 5.52 5.22 3.13
N THR A 86 6.44 5.18 2.18
CA THR A 86 6.85 6.32 1.38
C THR A 86 6.46 6.08 -0.07
N ILE A 87 6.09 7.15 -0.77
CA ILE A 87 5.88 7.11 -2.21
C ILE A 87 7.06 7.85 -2.84
N LYS A 88 7.89 7.11 -3.58
CA LYS A 88 9.00 7.68 -4.33
C LYS A 88 8.45 8.59 -5.43
N SER A 89 8.69 9.88 -5.30
CA SER A 89 8.48 10.82 -6.39
C SER A 89 9.59 10.65 -7.42
N ARG A 90 9.26 10.07 -8.58
CA ARG A 90 9.83 10.56 -9.84
C ARG A 90 8.88 11.65 -10.34
N ASP A 91 9.30 12.47 -11.30
CA ASP A 91 8.61 13.60 -11.94
C ASP A 91 7.22 13.30 -12.59
N ILE A 92 6.39 12.48 -11.95
CA ILE A 92 5.01 12.14 -12.30
C ILE A 92 4.10 13.33 -11.99
N LEU A 93 4.45 14.17 -11.00
CA LEU A 93 3.76 15.44 -10.77
C LEU A 93 4.11 16.51 -11.82
N GLN A 94 5.25 16.42 -12.53
CA GLN A 94 5.58 17.41 -13.57
C GLN A 94 4.81 17.21 -14.87
N ARG A 95 4.33 15.99 -15.18
CA ARG A 95 3.59 15.72 -16.43
C ARG A 95 2.14 16.23 -16.41
N ASN A 96 1.59 16.54 -15.23
CA ASN A 96 0.22 17.04 -15.08
C ASN A 96 0.16 18.51 -14.60
N ILE A 97 1.28 19.19 -14.42
CA ILE A 97 1.26 20.67 -14.41
C ILE A 97 1.12 21.08 -15.87
N ILE A 98 -0.12 21.23 -16.32
CA ILE A 98 -0.45 22.07 -17.47
C ILE A 98 0.34 23.35 -17.24
N SER A 99 1.33 23.62 -18.09
CA SER A 99 2.04 24.88 -18.05
C SER A 99 0.97 25.97 -18.11
N SER A 100 0.85 26.75 -17.04
CA SER A 100 -0.12 27.84 -17.01
C SER A 100 0.08 28.65 -18.30
N PRO A 101 -0.97 28.86 -19.13
CA PRO A 101 -0.80 29.57 -20.38
C PRO A 101 -0.13 30.91 -20.09
N LYS A 102 1.08 31.09 -20.62
CA LYS A 102 1.79 32.36 -20.53
C LYS A 102 1.07 33.34 -21.46
N PHE A 103 0.13 34.09 -20.91
CA PHE A 103 -0.45 35.22 -21.62
C PHE A 103 0.62 36.31 -21.69
N ASN A 104 1.21 36.49 -22.87
CA ASN A 104 2.01 37.66 -23.18
C ASN A 104 1.08 38.88 -23.28
N ILE A 105 0.77 39.50 -22.15
CA ILE A 105 0.08 40.80 -22.14
C ILE A 105 1.11 41.83 -22.60
N ARG A 106 1.05 42.20 -23.88
CA ARG A 106 1.74 43.40 -24.38
C ARG A 106 1.04 44.61 -23.78
N LYS A 107 1.82 45.57 -23.26
CA LYS A 107 1.27 46.85 -22.82
C LYS A 107 0.69 47.57 -24.05
N PRO A 108 -0.51 48.18 -23.93
CA PRO A 108 -1.02 49.06 -24.97
C PRO A 108 -0.11 50.29 -25.10
N ASP A 109 0.10 50.73 -26.35
CA ASP A 109 0.87 51.93 -26.72
C ASP A 109 0.24 53.21 -26.16
#